data_AF-A0A1G8JX48-F1
#
_entry.id   AF-A0A1G8JX48-F1
#
_cell.length_a   1.000
_cell.length_b   1.000
_cell.length_c   1.000
_cell.angle_alpha   90.00
_cell.angle_beta   90.00
_cell.angle_gamma   90.00
#
_symmetry.space_group_name_H-M   'P 1'
#
loop_
_entity.id
_entity.type
_entity.pdbx_description
1 polymer ?
#
loop_
_entity_poly.entity_id
_entity_poly.type
_entity_poly.pdbx_seq_one_letter_code
_entity_poly.pdbx_strand_id
1 'polypeptide(L)'
;MGYYPPYHGPPRPPYYPPPKKHKKRRHPKPYWWKKWKLACTQILIPLAVFQLLRTLILPTSFDVLLLIILVGLTVYCCFTC
;
A
#
# COMPACT_ATOMS: atom_id res chain seq x y z
N MET A 1 27.29 8.31 40.49
CA MET A 1 25.96 8.28 41.13
C MET A 1 25.63 9.70 41.55
N GLY A 2 24.65 10.35 40.93
CA GLY A 2 24.33 11.76 41.19
C GLY A 2 23.70 11.94 42.57
N TYR A 3 24.20 12.90 43.35
CA TYR A 3 23.61 13.30 44.62
C TYR A 3 22.36 14.14 44.34
N TYR A 4 21.18 13.57 44.54
CA TYR A 4 19.93 14.34 44.53
C TYR A 4 19.69 14.89 45.94
N PRO A 5 19.45 16.20 46.09
CA PRO A 5 19.15 16.78 47.39
C PRO A 5 17.84 16.19 47.96
N PRO A 6 17.74 16.00 49.28
CA PRO A 6 16.50 15.57 49.94
C PRO A 6 15.35 16.55 49.68
N TYR A 7 14.17 16.04 49.35
CA TYR A 7 12.98 16.85 49.11
C TYR A 7 12.30 17.21 50.44
N HIS A 8 12.18 18.51 50.77
CA HIS A 8 11.58 19.01 52.02
C HIS A 8 10.15 19.58 51.82
N GLY A 9 9.39 19.05 50.87
CA GLY A 9 8.01 19.48 50.60
C GLY A 9 6.95 18.59 51.27
N PRO A 10 5.66 18.91 51.08
CA PRO A 10 4.57 18.02 51.50
C PRO A 10 4.70 16.64 50.83
N PRO A 11 4.10 15.58 51.43
CA PRO A 11 4.15 14.24 50.88
C PRO A 11 3.72 14.21 49.40
N ARG A 12 4.52 13.55 48.55
CA ARG A 12 4.19 13.41 47.13
C ARG A 12 2.86 12.64 47.01
N PRO A 13 1.89 13.09 46.20
CA PRO A 13 0.71 12.28 45.92
C PRO A 13 1.12 10.93 45.29
N PRO A 14 0.32 9.85 45.45
CA PRO A 14 0.63 8.56 44.86
C PRO A 14 0.92 8.68 43.36
N TYR A 15 2.09 8.18 42.93
CA TYR A 15 2.47 8.22 41.52
C TYR A 15 1.67 7.18 40.73
N TYR A 16 0.77 7.64 39.87
CA TYR A 16 0.09 6.79 38.89
C TYR A 16 0.87 6.81 37.58
N PRO A 17 1.39 5.67 37.08
CA PRO A 17 2.07 5.65 35.79
C PRO A 17 1.08 6.02 34.68
N PRO A 18 1.47 6.86 33.71
CA PRO A 18 0.60 7.19 32.59
C PRO A 18 0.26 5.91 31.80
N PRO A 19 -0.98 5.78 31.28
CA PRO A 19 -1.38 4.60 30.52
C PRO A 19 -0.50 4.44 29.28
N LYS A 20 0.07 3.24 29.09
CA LYS A 20 0.90 2.92 27.92
C LYS A 20 0.02 2.92 26.67
N LYS A 21 0.21 3.90 25.77
CA LYS A 21 -0.48 3.91 24.46
C LYS A 21 -0.01 2.73 23.61
N HIS A 22 -0.90 1.77 23.35
CA HIS A 22 -0.66 0.69 22.40
C HIS A 22 -0.57 1.25 20.98
N LYS A 23 0.65 1.38 20.46
CA LYS A 23 0.90 1.78 19.08
C LYS A 23 0.49 0.62 18.16
N LYS A 24 -0.65 0.76 17.47
CA LYS A 24 -1.10 -0.22 16.47
C LYS A 24 0.00 -0.40 15.41
N ARG A 25 0.53 -1.62 15.30
CA ARG A 25 1.52 -1.99 14.29
C ARG A 25 0.82 -2.01 12.94
N ARG A 26 1.14 -1.05 12.06
CA ARG A 26 0.72 -1.14 10.65
C ARG A 26 1.60 -2.22 10.02
N HIS A 27 1.00 -3.35 9.64
CA HIS A 27 1.71 -4.38 8.89
C HIS A 27 2.19 -3.76 7.57
N PRO A 28 3.51 -3.69 7.32
CA PRO A 28 4.00 -3.14 6.07
C PRO A 28 3.58 -4.08 4.95
N LYS A 29 2.69 -3.61 4.06
CA LYS A 29 2.42 -4.34 2.82
C LYS A 29 3.74 -4.49 2.05
N PRO A 30 4.01 -5.65 1.43
CA PRO A 30 5.26 -5.89 0.73
C PRO A 30 5.47 -4.83 -0.35
N TYR A 31 6.69 -4.27 -0.42
CA TYR A 31 7.05 -3.22 -1.37
C TYR A 31 6.83 -3.62 -2.84
N TRP A 32 6.84 -4.92 -3.12
CA TRP A 32 6.52 -5.51 -4.40
C TRP A 32 5.11 -5.14 -4.89
N TRP A 33 4.13 -5.05 -3.99
CA TRP A 33 2.74 -4.71 -4.34
C TRP A 33 2.58 -3.29 -4.89
N LYS A 34 3.43 -2.36 -4.43
CA LYS A 34 3.42 -0.98 -4.94
C LYS A 34 4.03 -0.88 -6.34
N LYS A 35 5.07 -1.66 -6.62
CA LYS A 35 5.75 -1.70 -7.92
C LYS A 35 4.84 -2.26 -9.01
N TRP A 36 4.11 -3.34 -8.72
CA TRP A 36 3.14 -3.93 -9.64
C TRP A 36 1.99 -2.98 -9.99
N LYS A 37 1.48 -2.24 -8.99
CA LYS A 37 0.43 -1.25 -9.23
C LYS A 37 0.89 -0.15 -10.18
N LEU A 38 2.11 0.35 -9.99
CA LEU A 38 2.69 1.37 -10.86
C LEU A 38 2.89 0.85 -12.29
N ALA A 39 3.42 -0.37 -12.41
CA ALA A 39 3.65 -1.03 -13.71
C ALA A 39 2.34 -1.24 -14.48
N CYS A 40 1.28 -1.73 -13.82
CA CYS A 40 -0.03 -1.87 -14.44
C CYS A 40 -0.59 -0.53 -14.93
N THR A 41 -0.55 0.52 -14.12
CA THR A 41 -1.08 1.83 -14.51
C THR A 41 -0.30 2.41 -15.70
N GLN A 42 1.02 2.23 -15.72
CA GLN A 42 1.87 2.75 -16.78
C GLN A 42 1.69 2.02 -18.12
N ILE A 43 1.28 0.75 -18.10
CA ILE A 43 0.99 -0.05 -19.29
C ILE A 43 -0.47 0.13 -19.76
N LEU A 44 -1.41 0.29 -18.83
CA LEU A 44 -2.83 0.51 -19.11
C LEU A 44 -3.10 1.85 -19.81
N ILE A 45 -2.36 2.92 -19.45
CA ILE A 45 -2.54 4.25 -20.04
C ILE A 45 -2.28 4.26 -21.56
N PRO A 46 -1.11 3.82 -22.08
CA PRO A 46 -0.87 3.79 -23.51
C PRO A 46 -1.81 2.80 -24.21
N LEU A 47 -2.08 1.65 -23.61
CA LEU A 47 -3.04 0.69 -24.16
C LEU A 47 -4.43 1.29 -24.32
N ALA A 48 -4.94 2.03 -23.34
CA ALA A 48 -6.25 2.67 -23.43
C ALA A 48 -6.33 3.69 -24.58
N VAL A 49 -5.27 4.46 -24.80
CA VAL A 49 -5.20 5.46 -25.89
C VAL A 49 -5.12 4.77 -27.26
N PHE A 50 -4.25 3.77 -27.42
CA PHE A 50 -4.16 3.00 -28.65
C PHE A 50 -5.42 2.17 -28.91
N GLN A 51 -6.06 1.68 -27.85
CA GLN A 51 -7.31 0.94 -27.94
C GLN A 51 -8.45 1.82 -28.45
N LEU A 52 -8.53 3.06 -27.96
CA LEU A 52 -9.51 4.06 -28.40
C LEU A 52 -9.31 4.45 -29.87
N LEU A 53 -8.07 4.64 -30.29
CA LEU A 53 -7.74 4.96 -31.67
C LEU A 53 -8.08 3.78 -32.61
N ARG A 54 -7.83 2.54 -32.15
CA ARG A 54 -8.11 1.33 -32.91
C ARG A 54 -9.60 1.02 -33.03
N THR A 55 -10.39 1.23 -31.97
CA THR A 55 -11.86 1.07 -32.02
C THR A 55 -12.54 2.07 -32.95
N LEU A 56 -11.94 3.25 -33.16
CA LEU A 56 -12.45 4.27 -34.07
C LEU A 56 -12.25 3.93 -35.55
N ILE A 57 -11.24 3.11 -35.88
CA ILE A 57 -10.84 2.84 -37.26
C ILE A 57 -11.32 1.46 -37.73
N LEU A 58 -11.21 0.41 -36.92
CA LEU A 58 -11.63 -0.95 -37.26
C LEU A 58 -12.08 -1.71 -35.99
N PRO A 59 -13.37 -2.06 -35.84
CA PRO A 59 -13.88 -2.72 -34.64
C PRO A 59 -13.32 -4.15 -34.56
N THR A 60 -12.26 -4.35 -33.78
CA THR A 60 -11.61 -5.66 -33.61
C THR A 60 -11.60 -6.01 -32.13
N SER A 61 -12.66 -6.71 -31.72
CA SER A 61 -12.96 -7.12 -30.34
C SER A 61 -11.99 -8.19 -29.79
N PHE A 62 -11.25 -8.85 -30.67
CA PHE A 62 -10.42 -10.01 -30.35
C PHE A 62 -9.10 -9.65 -29.64
N ASP A 63 -8.55 -8.46 -29.92
CA ASP A 63 -7.27 -8.02 -29.35
C ASP A 63 -7.35 -7.50 -27.91
N VAL A 64 -8.50 -6.93 -27.54
CA VAL A 64 -8.80 -6.55 -26.15
C VAL A 64 -8.90 -7.78 -25.27
N LEU A 65 -9.49 -8.85 -25.82
CA LEU A 65 -9.72 -10.11 -25.11
C LEU A 65 -8.39 -10.78 -24.73
N LEU A 66 -7.42 -10.81 -25.66
CA LEU A 66 -6.09 -11.36 -25.42
C LEU A 66 -5.28 -10.53 -24.41
N LEU A 67 -5.37 -9.20 -24.47
CA LEU A 67 -4.71 -8.31 -23.49
C LEU A 67 -5.29 -8.48 -22.08
N ILE A 68 -6.61 -8.61 -21.97
CA ILE A 68 -7.31 -8.83 -20.71
C ILE A 68 -6.92 -10.18 -20.09
N ILE A 69 -6.78 -11.24 -20.91
CA ILE A 69 -6.42 -12.58 -20.43
C ILE A 69 -4.99 -12.60 -19.89
N LEU A 70 -4.02 -11.98 -20.59
CA LEU A 70 -2.62 -11.92 -20.15
C LEU A 70 -2.43 -11.08 -18.88
N VAL A 71 -3.07 -9.91 -18.81
CA VAL A 71 -3.03 -9.06 -17.59
C VAL A 71 -3.78 -9.75 -16.44
N GLY A 72 -4.92 -10.39 -16.72
CA GLY A 72 -5.71 -11.14 -15.75
C GLY A 72 -4.95 -12.31 -15.13
N LEU A 73 -4.21 -13.08 -15.93
CA LEU A 73 -3.36 -14.18 -15.44
C LEU A 73 -2.26 -13.67 -14.51
N THR A 74 -1.63 -12.55 -14.87
CA THR A 74 -0.54 -11.94 -14.11
C THR A 74 -1.04 -11.36 -12.78
N VAL A 75 -2.22 -10.74 -12.78
CA VAL A 75 -2.90 -10.25 -11.57
C VAL A 75 -3.37 -11.39 -10.69
N TYR A 76 -3.91 -12.46 -11.27
CA TYR A 76 -4.34 -13.65 -10.54
C TYR A 76 -3.16 -14.31 -9.82
N CYS A 77 -2.02 -14.49 -10.51
CA CYS A 77 -0.78 -14.97 -9.88
C CYS A 77 -0.28 -14.05 -8.76
N CYS A 78 -0.41 -12.73 -8.92
CA CYS A 78 -0.05 -11.74 -7.89
C CYS A 78 -1.05 -11.66 -6.72
N PHE A 79 -2.29 -12.13 -6.89
CA PHE A 79 -3.32 -12.12 -5.86
C PHE A 79 -3.29 -13.39 -4.99
N THR A 80 -2.80 -14.51 -5.55
CA THR A 80 -2.76 -15.82 -4.88
C THR A 80 -1.48 -16.05 -4.04
N CYS A 81 -0.65 -15.02 -3.82
CA CYS A 81 0.49 -15.04 -2.89
C CYS A 81 0.34 -13.93 -1.84
#